data_AF-A0A7S0JA31-F1
#
_entry.id   AF-A0A7S0JA31-F1
#
_cell.length_a   1.000
_cell.length_b   1.000
_cell.length_c   1.000
_cell.angle_alpha   90.00
_cell.angle_beta   90.00
_cell.angle_gamma   90.00
#
_symmetry.space_group_name_H-M   'P 1'
#
loop_
_entity.id
_entity.type
_entity.pdbx_description
1 polymer ?
#
loop_
_entity_poly.entity_id
_entity_poly.type
_entity_poly.pdbx_seq_one_letter_code
_entity_poly.pdbx_strand_id
1 'polypeptide(L)'
;PMACCSLVVVLLVCSAALLLYSNGGGFFVERDAQPSYNEASCVEPKSHVDPLLHQRQRMHDSPSMRLPSHSTHAHSSDHPLIIGASPGTTGTMSLYFALKAVGLSAVHYSRMYNASDGVESTSYELTPPGGPVNLLRPLFKRTHPAPPLDHKAVQSADLTFLKATDAIIDTPTMEIFFELLGAFPNARVVITERDPSKW
;
A
#
# COMPACT_ATOMS: atom_id res chain seq x y z
N PRO A 1 -8.48 30.88 1.47
CA PRO A 1 -8.72 29.74 0.56
C PRO A 1 -7.44 28.90 0.41
N MET A 2 -7.29 27.86 1.21
CA MET A 2 -6.12 26.98 1.17
C MET A 2 -6.31 25.91 0.09
N ALA A 3 -5.42 25.88 -0.89
CA ALA A 3 -5.37 24.85 -1.92
C ALA A 3 -4.59 23.64 -1.36
N CYS A 4 -5.30 22.54 -1.10
CA CYS A 4 -4.68 21.26 -0.78
C CYS A 4 -4.24 20.58 -2.08
N CYS A 5 -2.93 20.51 -2.33
CA CYS A 5 -2.34 19.71 -3.39
C CYS A 5 -2.12 18.28 -2.87
N SER A 6 -2.95 17.33 -3.29
CA SER A 6 -2.69 15.90 -3.08
C SER A 6 -1.70 15.42 -4.14
N LEU A 7 -0.42 15.33 -3.74
CA LEU A 7 0.64 14.71 -4.54
C LEU A 7 0.53 13.17 -4.41
N VAL A 8 0.12 12.50 -5.49
CA VAL A 8 0.20 11.03 -5.58
C VAL A 8 1.66 10.66 -5.84
N VAL A 9 2.38 10.28 -4.78
CA VAL A 9 3.74 9.72 -4.90
C VAL A 9 3.61 8.23 -5.18
N VAL A 10 3.73 7.85 -6.45
CA VAL A 10 3.98 6.45 -6.83
C VAL A 10 5.43 6.14 -6.48
N LEU A 11 5.66 5.59 -5.30
CA LEU A 11 6.97 5.07 -4.90
C LEU A 11 7.16 3.71 -5.59
N LEU A 12 7.85 3.74 -6.73
CA LEU A 12 8.31 2.54 -7.42
C LEU A 12 9.45 1.92 -6.59
N VAL A 13 9.14 1.05 -5.63
CA VAL A 13 10.15 0.29 -4.88
C VAL A 13 10.62 -0.87 -5.76
N CYS A 14 11.39 -0.58 -6.81
CA CYS A 14 12.10 -1.60 -7.56
C CYS A 14 13.38 -2.00 -6.81
N SER A 15 13.43 -3.27 -6.39
CA SER A 15 14.64 -4.09 -6.33
C SER A 15 15.66 -3.92 -5.19
N ALA A 16 15.36 -3.25 -4.07
CA ALA A 16 16.28 -3.22 -2.92
C ALA A 16 16.07 -4.35 -1.89
N ALA A 17 14.98 -5.12 -1.99
CA ALA A 17 14.64 -6.15 -0.99
C ALA A 17 15.32 -7.52 -1.21
N LEU A 18 16.13 -7.70 -2.26
CA LEU A 18 16.78 -8.99 -2.54
C LEU A 18 18.12 -9.19 -1.83
N LEU A 19 18.58 -8.25 -0.99
CA LEU A 19 19.92 -8.30 -0.37
C LEU A 19 19.94 -8.59 1.14
N LEU A 20 18.79 -8.81 1.79
CA LEU A 20 18.75 -9.09 3.25
C LEU A 20 18.28 -10.50 3.63
N TYR A 21 18.21 -11.42 2.68
CA TYR A 21 17.94 -12.85 2.95
C TYR A 21 18.99 -13.74 2.28
N SER A 22 20.22 -13.69 2.79
CA SER A 22 21.21 -14.75 2.60
C SER A 22 22.09 -14.84 3.85
N ASN A 23 21.65 -15.64 4.81
CA ASN A 23 22.51 -16.20 5.84
C ASN A 23 22.25 -17.71 5.86
N GLY A 24 23.16 -18.46 5.27
CA GLY A 24 23.20 -19.92 5.39
C GLY A 24 23.07 -20.67 4.06
N GLY A 25 24.10 -20.60 3.23
CA GLY A 25 24.20 -21.49 2.07
C GLY A 25 25.29 -21.01 1.12
N GLY A 26 26.50 -21.57 1.26
CA GLY A 26 27.62 -21.26 0.37
C GLY A 26 27.26 -21.54 -1.08
N PHE A 27 27.31 -20.49 -1.91
CA PHE A 27 27.20 -20.61 -3.34
C PHE A 27 28.44 -19.99 -3.99
N PHE A 28 29.13 -20.82 -4.77
CA PHE A 28 30.32 -20.48 -5.55
C PHE A 28 29.88 -19.56 -6.69
N VAL A 29 30.43 -18.35 -6.77
CA VAL A 29 30.22 -17.45 -7.92
C VAL A 29 31.46 -17.53 -8.80
N GLU A 30 31.32 -18.23 -9.92
CA GLU A 30 32.25 -18.26 -11.03
C GLU A 30 32.28 -16.87 -11.69
N ARG A 31 33.48 -16.27 -11.74
CA ARG A 31 33.69 -14.96 -12.39
C ARG A 31 33.82 -15.17 -13.89
N ASP A 32 32.74 -14.93 -14.63
CA ASP A 32 32.81 -14.81 -16.08
C ASP A 32 33.00 -13.36 -16.54
N ALA A 33 34.00 -13.25 -17.43
CA ALA A 33 34.34 -12.24 -18.42
C ALA A 33 33.63 -10.87 -18.41
N GLN A 34 34.43 -9.82 -18.27
CA GLN A 34 34.04 -8.46 -18.63
C GLN A 34 33.87 -8.32 -20.17
N PRO A 35 32.74 -7.77 -20.66
CA PRO A 35 32.64 -7.37 -22.05
C PRO A 35 33.40 -6.06 -22.31
N SER A 36 34.21 -6.06 -23.36
CA SER A 36 34.90 -4.89 -23.90
C SER A 36 33.88 -3.92 -24.53
N TYR A 37 33.85 -2.68 -24.04
CA TYR A 37 33.07 -1.61 -24.66
C TYR A 37 33.84 -1.04 -25.86
N ASN A 38 33.24 -1.13 -27.05
CA ASN A 38 33.69 -0.39 -28.23
C ASN A 38 33.18 1.05 -28.16
N GLU A 39 34.09 2.01 -28.39
CA GLU A 39 33.78 3.43 -28.48
C GLU A 39 32.79 3.69 -29.62
N ALA A 40 31.58 4.13 -29.26
CA ALA A 40 30.57 4.56 -30.22
C ALA A 40 30.84 6.02 -30.62
N SER A 41 31.05 6.22 -31.93
CA SER A 41 31.16 7.52 -32.60
C SER A 41 29.93 8.40 -32.34
N CYS A 42 30.16 9.60 -31.81
CA CYS A 42 29.13 10.62 -31.64
C CYS A 42 28.67 11.14 -33.00
N VAL A 43 27.44 10.80 -33.41
CA VAL A 43 26.75 11.44 -34.54
C VAL A 43 25.93 12.60 -33.98
N GLU A 44 26.13 13.80 -34.51
CA GLU A 44 25.40 15.00 -34.10
C GLU A 44 23.87 14.83 -34.32
N PRO A 45 23.04 15.18 -33.33
CA PRO A 45 21.60 15.07 -33.45
C PRO A 45 21.05 16.18 -34.35
N LYS A 46 20.36 15.77 -35.42
CA LYS A 46 19.51 16.66 -36.22
C LYS A 46 18.39 17.19 -35.31
N SER A 47 18.18 18.51 -35.34
CA SER A 47 17.17 19.24 -34.59
C SER A 47 15.76 18.67 -34.84
N HIS A 48 15.34 17.75 -33.98
CA HIS A 48 13.98 17.22 -33.95
C HIS A 48 13.13 18.17 -33.12
N VAL A 49 12.16 18.81 -33.77
CA VAL A 49 11.18 19.69 -33.10
C VAL A 49 10.36 18.80 -32.17
N ASP A 50 10.49 19.01 -30.86
CA ASP A 50 9.90 18.18 -29.81
C ASP A 50 8.36 18.34 -29.76
N PRO A 51 7.56 17.32 -30.17
CA PRO A 51 6.11 17.40 -30.12
C PRO A 51 5.55 17.39 -28.69
N LEU A 52 6.38 17.18 -27.66
CA LEU A 52 5.95 17.12 -26.25
C LEU A 52 5.55 18.48 -25.67
N LEU A 53 5.95 19.59 -26.30
CA LEU A 53 5.59 20.94 -25.82
C LEU A 53 4.09 21.23 -25.92
N HIS A 54 3.37 20.61 -26.88
CA HIS A 54 1.91 20.75 -27.00
C HIS A 54 1.11 19.81 -26.08
N GLN A 55 1.75 18.81 -25.48
CA GLN A 55 1.09 17.89 -24.54
C GLN A 55 1.02 18.46 -23.11
N ARG A 56 1.93 19.40 -22.78
CA ARG A 56 1.99 20.01 -21.44
C ARG A 56 0.82 20.94 -21.11
N GLN A 57 0.14 21.50 -22.12
CA GLN A 57 -0.99 22.42 -21.91
C GLN A 57 -2.34 21.72 -21.69
N ARG A 58 -2.47 20.40 -21.90
CA ARG A 58 -3.73 19.67 -21.70
C ARG A 58 -3.89 19.01 -20.32
N MET A 59 -2.97 19.21 -19.39
CA MET A 59 -3.09 18.61 -18.04
C MET A 59 -3.87 19.48 -17.04
N HIS A 60 -4.19 20.73 -17.38
CA HIS A 60 -4.91 21.64 -16.46
C HIS A 60 -6.41 21.37 -16.33
N ASP A 61 -7.01 20.61 -17.24
CA ASP A 61 -8.41 20.19 -17.18
C ASP A 61 -8.54 18.69 -16.84
N SER A 62 -7.67 18.20 -15.96
CA SER A 62 -7.83 16.84 -15.44
C SER A 62 -9.15 16.80 -14.65
N PRO A 63 -10.08 15.89 -14.97
CA PRO A 63 -11.33 15.78 -14.24
C PRO A 63 -11.01 15.61 -12.76
N SER A 64 -11.45 16.57 -11.93
CA SER A 64 -11.32 16.44 -10.49
C SER A 64 -12.14 15.21 -10.08
N MET A 65 -11.45 14.15 -9.69
CA MET A 65 -12.06 12.97 -9.14
C MET A 65 -12.75 13.38 -7.83
N ARG A 66 -14.06 13.65 -7.91
CA ARG A 66 -14.88 13.84 -6.72
C ARG A 66 -15.07 12.46 -6.11
N LEU A 67 -14.44 12.24 -4.96
CA LEU A 67 -14.78 11.10 -4.13
C LEU A 67 -16.30 11.13 -3.86
N PRO A 68 -16.98 9.97 -3.83
CA PRO A 68 -18.38 9.90 -3.45
C PRO A 68 -18.61 10.78 -2.22
N SER A 69 -19.62 11.65 -2.25
CA SER A 69 -19.88 12.59 -1.17
C SER A 69 -20.21 11.80 0.11
N HIS A 70 -19.20 11.54 0.93
CA HIS A 70 -19.38 10.94 2.24
C HIS A 70 -20.18 11.91 3.10
N SER A 71 -21.07 11.35 3.94
CA SER A 71 -21.92 12.13 4.83
C SER A 71 -21.06 13.08 5.68
N THR A 72 -21.56 14.29 5.90
CA THR A 72 -20.90 15.44 6.54
C THR A 72 -20.51 15.27 8.02
N HIS A 73 -20.47 14.04 8.53
CA HIS A 73 -20.25 13.73 9.94
C HIS A 73 -19.11 12.75 10.22
N ALA A 74 -18.34 12.34 9.21
CA ALA A 74 -17.16 11.51 9.46
C ALA A 74 -16.10 12.33 10.22
N HIS A 75 -15.68 11.83 11.38
CA HIS A 75 -14.51 12.34 12.08
C HIS A 75 -13.31 12.31 11.13
N SER A 76 -12.57 13.41 11.03
CA SER A 76 -11.37 13.52 10.21
C SER A 76 -10.13 13.77 11.07
N SER A 77 -8.97 13.35 10.56
CA SER A 77 -7.67 13.52 11.20
C SER A 77 -6.63 13.97 10.18
N ASP A 78 -5.83 14.98 10.54
CA ASP A 78 -4.72 15.46 9.71
C ASP A 78 -3.50 14.51 9.70
N HIS A 79 -3.55 13.40 10.43
CA HIS A 79 -2.47 12.41 10.53
C HIS A 79 -2.11 11.84 9.15
N PRO A 80 -0.83 11.83 8.74
CA PRO A 80 -0.40 11.39 7.41
C PRO A 80 -0.35 9.85 7.30
N LEU A 81 -1.50 9.20 7.32
CA LEU A 81 -1.63 7.75 7.25
C LEU A 81 -1.16 7.18 5.89
N ILE A 82 -0.41 6.08 5.90
CA ILE A 82 -0.09 5.29 4.70
C ILE A 82 -1.16 4.20 4.52
N ILE A 83 -1.85 4.21 3.39
CA ILE A 83 -2.95 3.29 3.05
C ILE A 83 -2.45 2.34 1.95
N GLY A 84 -2.36 1.05 2.25
CA GLY A 84 -2.10 0.01 1.25
C GLY A 84 -3.39 -0.41 0.59
N ALA A 85 -3.65 0.06 -0.63
CA ALA A 85 -4.87 -0.20 -1.38
C ALA A 85 -4.77 -1.42 -2.31
N SER A 86 -3.80 -2.30 -2.05
CA SER A 86 -3.59 -3.50 -2.87
C SER A 86 -4.27 -4.73 -2.31
N PRO A 87 -4.69 -5.67 -3.18
CA PRO A 87 -5.14 -6.97 -2.74
C PRO A 87 -4.03 -7.72 -1.98
N GLY A 88 -4.43 -8.64 -1.11
CA GLY A 88 -3.51 -9.61 -0.51
C GLY A 88 -2.69 -10.37 -1.56
N THR A 89 -1.57 -10.96 -1.16
CA THR A 89 -0.63 -11.73 -2.02
C THR A 89 0.07 -10.96 -3.17
N THR A 90 -0.11 -9.63 -3.24
CA THR A 90 0.61 -8.73 -4.17
C THR A 90 1.93 -8.17 -3.60
N GLY A 91 2.44 -8.73 -2.50
CA GLY A 91 3.63 -8.22 -1.80
C GLY A 91 3.34 -7.32 -0.60
N THR A 92 2.09 -7.28 -0.14
CA THR A 92 1.65 -6.54 1.05
C THR A 92 2.48 -6.86 2.30
N MET A 93 2.83 -8.14 2.52
CA MET A 93 3.66 -8.55 3.66
C MET A 93 5.12 -8.05 3.56
N SER A 94 5.69 -8.00 2.36
CA SER A 94 7.03 -7.43 2.17
C SER A 94 7.04 -5.93 2.43
N LEU A 95 5.99 -5.23 1.97
CA LEU A 95 5.79 -3.81 2.27
C LEU A 95 5.63 -3.57 3.79
N TYR A 96 4.89 -4.42 4.49
CA TYR A 96 4.76 -4.38 5.95
C TYR A 96 6.13 -4.38 6.64
N PHE A 97 6.96 -5.38 6.34
CA PHE A 97 8.29 -5.48 6.95
C PHE A 97 9.20 -4.31 6.58
N ALA A 98 9.13 -3.82 5.35
CA ALA A 98 9.89 -2.64 4.93
C ALA A 98 9.50 -1.38 5.74
N LEU A 99 8.20 -1.14 5.94
CA LEU A 99 7.70 -0.02 6.77
C LEU A 99 8.16 -0.16 8.23
N LYS A 100 8.07 -1.37 8.80
CA LYS A 100 8.59 -1.66 10.15
C LYS A 100 10.10 -1.42 10.24
N ALA A 101 10.86 -1.80 9.23
CA ALA A 101 12.31 -1.64 9.20
C ALA A 101 12.77 -0.17 9.19
N VAL A 102 11.97 0.74 8.62
CA VAL A 102 12.23 2.20 8.67
C VAL A 102 11.64 2.88 9.91
N GLY A 103 11.19 2.11 10.90
CA GLY A 103 10.73 2.62 12.20
C GLY A 103 9.26 3.06 12.24
N LEU A 104 8.45 2.73 11.23
CA LEU A 104 7.03 3.07 11.22
C LEU A 104 6.20 2.03 11.98
N SER A 105 5.12 2.48 12.62
CA SER A 105 4.04 1.61 13.08
C SER A 105 3.18 1.20 11.87
N ALA A 106 3.13 -0.09 11.57
CA ALA A 106 2.31 -0.62 10.50
C ALA A 106 1.37 -1.70 11.03
N VAL A 107 0.19 -1.79 10.42
CA VAL A 107 -0.80 -2.84 10.65
C VAL A 107 -0.97 -3.63 9.36
N HIS A 108 -0.87 -4.94 9.45
CA HIS A 108 -1.06 -5.87 8.34
C HIS A 108 -1.95 -7.02 8.79
N TYR A 109 -2.85 -7.46 7.92
CA TYR A 109 -3.71 -8.60 8.19
C TYR A 109 -3.01 -9.92 7.91
N SER A 110 -2.68 -10.63 8.99
CA SER A 110 -2.27 -12.02 8.90
C SER A 110 -3.42 -12.95 9.29
N ARG A 111 -3.55 -14.06 8.57
CA ARG A 111 -4.28 -15.26 9.01
C ARG A 111 -3.29 -16.22 9.64
N MET A 112 -3.73 -16.96 10.64
CA MET A 112 -2.97 -18.04 11.26
C MET A 112 -3.87 -19.26 11.34
N TYR A 113 -3.42 -20.38 10.77
CA TYR A 113 -4.12 -21.65 10.92
C TYR A 113 -3.41 -22.48 11.99
N ASN A 114 -4.10 -22.78 13.08
CA ASN A 114 -3.60 -23.71 14.07
C ASN A 114 -3.93 -25.14 13.62
N ALA A 115 -2.90 -25.87 13.17
CA ALA A 115 -3.05 -27.24 12.69
C ALA A 115 -3.44 -28.24 13.79
N SER A 116 -3.26 -27.89 15.07
CA SER A 116 -3.53 -28.81 16.19
C SER A 116 -5.01 -28.88 16.54
N ASP A 117 -5.72 -27.76 16.43
CA ASP A 117 -7.16 -27.64 16.72
C ASP A 117 -8.02 -27.42 15.46
N GLY A 118 -7.38 -27.21 14.30
CA GLY A 118 -8.05 -26.92 13.04
C GLY A 118 -8.71 -25.54 13.00
N VAL A 119 -8.35 -24.63 13.92
CA VAL A 119 -8.92 -23.30 14.02
C VAL A 119 -8.07 -22.31 13.24
N GLU A 120 -8.68 -21.68 12.25
CA GLU A 120 -8.10 -20.50 11.62
C GLU A 120 -8.44 -19.28 12.47
N SER A 121 -7.41 -18.70 13.08
CA SER A 121 -7.47 -17.42 13.75
C SER A 121 -6.96 -16.33 12.81
N THR A 122 -7.34 -15.12 13.11
CA THR A 122 -6.74 -13.95 12.47
C THR A 122 -5.77 -13.33 13.45
N SER A 123 -4.85 -12.50 12.96
CA SER A 123 -4.10 -11.55 13.77
C SER A 123 -5.02 -10.70 14.68
N TYR A 124 -6.34 -10.68 14.41
CA TYR A 124 -7.37 -10.09 15.27
C TYR A 124 -7.65 -10.79 16.59
N GLU A 125 -7.26 -12.06 16.76
CA GLU A 125 -7.65 -12.86 17.94
C GLU A 125 -6.47 -13.16 18.88
N LEU A 126 -5.24 -12.76 18.52
CA LEU A 126 -4.06 -13.05 19.34
C LEU A 126 -3.98 -12.12 20.57
N THR A 127 -3.58 -12.71 21.70
CA THR A 127 -3.39 -12.03 22.99
C THR A 127 -1.89 -12.00 23.33
N PRO A 128 -1.30 -10.86 23.76
CA PRO A 128 -1.95 -9.56 23.93
C PRO A 128 -2.36 -8.97 22.57
N PRO A 129 -3.50 -8.27 22.48
CA PRO A 129 -3.95 -7.65 21.25
C PRO A 129 -2.93 -6.59 20.81
N GLY A 130 -2.02 -6.95 19.91
CA GLY A 130 -0.82 -6.19 19.59
C GLY A 130 -1.02 -5.04 18.59
N GLY A 131 -2.25 -4.55 18.39
CA GLY A 131 -2.49 -3.44 17.47
C GLY A 131 -3.91 -2.85 17.58
N PRO A 132 -4.24 -1.81 16.79
CA PRO A 132 -5.59 -1.19 16.69
C PRO A 132 -6.66 -2.13 16.09
N VAL A 133 -6.32 -3.41 16.06
CA VAL A 133 -6.89 -4.57 15.42
C VAL A 133 -8.25 -4.94 16.04
N ASN A 134 -8.42 -4.77 17.36
CA ASN A 134 -9.72 -4.95 18.02
C ASN A 134 -10.79 -3.94 17.56
N LEU A 135 -10.38 -2.75 17.13
CA LEU A 135 -11.28 -1.68 16.70
C LEU A 135 -11.79 -1.89 15.27
N LEU A 136 -11.08 -2.69 14.47
CA LEU A 136 -11.54 -3.12 13.15
C LEU A 136 -12.48 -4.33 13.21
N ARG A 137 -12.46 -5.10 14.31
CA ARG A 137 -13.30 -6.30 14.49
C ARG A 137 -14.80 -6.07 14.21
N PRO A 138 -15.43 -4.95 14.65
CA PRO A 138 -16.83 -4.70 14.36
C PRO A 138 -17.16 -4.48 12.87
N LEU A 139 -16.17 -4.20 12.02
CA LEU A 139 -16.36 -3.99 10.57
C LEU A 139 -16.59 -5.32 9.82
N PHE A 140 -16.30 -6.44 10.48
CA PHE A 140 -16.33 -7.76 9.91
C PHE A 140 -17.44 -8.60 10.55
N LYS A 141 -18.22 -9.30 9.72
CA LYS A 141 -19.13 -10.34 10.23
C LYS A 141 -18.31 -11.50 10.81
N ARG A 142 -18.85 -12.27 11.76
CA ARG A 142 -18.15 -13.46 12.27
C ARG A 142 -18.31 -14.65 11.31
N THR A 143 -17.80 -14.54 10.09
CA THR A 143 -17.89 -15.63 9.10
C THR A 143 -16.53 -15.90 8.47
N HIS A 144 -16.12 -17.16 8.48
CA HIS A 144 -14.93 -17.68 7.78
C HIS A 144 -15.14 -17.74 6.26
N PRO A 145 -14.15 -17.50 5.38
CA PRO A 145 -12.83 -16.88 5.58
C PRO A 145 -12.71 -15.57 4.76
N ALA A 146 -12.55 -14.43 5.45
CA ALA A 146 -12.87 -13.06 4.99
C ALA A 146 -14.39 -12.79 4.95
N PRO A 147 -14.99 -12.48 6.10
CA PRO A 147 -16.40 -12.11 6.14
C PRO A 147 -16.65 -10.90 5.24
N PRO A 148 -17.80 -10.84 4.55
CA PRO A 148 -18.14 -9.69 3.74
C PRO A 148 -18.13 -8.43 4.61
N LEU A 149 -17.44 -7.40 4.13
CA LEU A 149 -17.35 -6.11 4.78
C LEU A 149 -18.76 -5.54 5.00
N ASP A 150 -19.06 -5.10 6.23
CA ASP A 150 -20.29 -4.37 6.50
C ASP A 150 -20.09 -2.88 6.19
N HIS A 151 -20.35 -2.48 4.94
CA HIS A 151 -20.18 -1.09 4.51
C HIS A 151 -20.97 -0.08 5.36
N LYS A 152 -22.13 -0.47 5.92
CA LYS A 152 -22.90 0.43 6.80
C LYS A 152 -22.17 0.63 8.12
N ALA A 153 -21.60 -0.45 8.69
CA ALA A 153 -20.78 -0.36 9.88
C ALA A 153 -19.55 0.53 9.64
N VAL A 154 -18.84 0.33 8.53
CA VAL A 154 -17.67 1.15 8.14
C VAL A 154 -18.03 2.63 8.01
N GLN A 155 -19.11 2.95 7.30
CA GLN A 155 -19.55 4.35 7.11
C GLN A 155 -19.95 5.05 8.41
N SER A 156 -20.37 4.28 9.42
CA SER A 156 -20.74 4.80 10.75
C SER A 156 -19.59 4.79 11.76
N ALA A 157 -18.47 4.13 11.43
CA ALA A 157 -17.35 3.98 12.35
C ALA A 157 -16.51 5.25 12.39
N ASP A 158 -16.08 5.65 13.59
CA ASP A 158 -14.99 6.62 13.74
C ASP A 158 -13.68 5.92 13.37
N LEU A 159 -13.14 6.17 12.18
CA LEU A 159 -11.87 5.60 11.74
C LEU A 159 -10.64 6.35 12.27
N THR A 160 -10.82 7.48 12.97
CA THR A 160 -9.71 8.30 13.44
C THR A 160 -8.87 7.65 14.54
N PHE A 161 -9.34 6.54 15.15
CA PHE A 161 -8.51 5.73 16.03
C PHE A 161 -7.24 5.21 15.35
N LEU A 162 -7.25 5.09 14.01
CA LEU A 162 -6.08 4.67 13.22
C LEU A 162 -4.95 5.72 13.23
N LYS A 163 -5.16 6.93 13.79
CA LYS A 163 -4.06 7.88 14.03
C LYS A 163 -2.96 7.35 14.97
N ALA A 164 -3.23 6.24 15.66
CA ALA A 164 -2.24 5.53 16.47
C ALA A 164 -1.25 4.67 15.66
N THR A 165 -1.42 4.57 14.33
CA THR A 165 -0.51 3.84 13.44
C THR A 165 -0.09 4.72 12.26
N ASP A 166 1.08 4.48 11.69
CA ASP A 166 1.58 5.22 10.52
C ASP A 166 1.10 4.59 9.21
N ALA A 167 0.86 3.28 9.22
CA ALA A 167 0.42 2.54 8.05
C ALA A 167 -0.63 1.46 8.36
N ILE A 168 -1.51 1.21 7.41
CA ILE A 168 -2.43 0.08 7.37
C ILE A 168 -2.44 -0.48 5.94
N ILE A 169 -2.29 -1.80 5.80
CA ILE A 169 -2.09 -2.48 4.53
C ILE A 169 -2.75 -3.86 4.53
N ASP A 170 -3.07 -4.37 3.34
CA ASP A 170 -3.83 -5.64 3.13
C ASP A 170 -5.29 -5.55 3.62
N THR A 171 -6.10 -6.60 3.41
CA THR A 171 -7.52 -6.65 3.82
C THR A 171 -7.70 -6.32 5.31
N PRO A 172 -8.61 -5.40 5.71
CA PRO A 172 -9.70 -4.82 4.94
C PRO A 172 -9.35 -3.51 4.24
N THR A 173 -8.09 -3.09 4.26
CA THR A 173 -7.68 -1.74 3.84
C THR A 173 -8.13 -1.44 2.41
N MET A 174 -7.96 -2.39 1.49
CA MET A 174 -8.39 -2.25 0.10
C MET A 174 -9.91 -2.07 -0.01
N GLU A 175 -10.67 -2.69 0.88
CA GLU A 175 -12.13 -2.68 0.88
C GLU A 175 -12.73 -1.41 1.51
N ILE A 176 -11.98 -0.74 2.39
CA ILE A 176 -12.40 0.50 3.09
C ILE A 176 -11.56 1.73 2.72
N PHE A 177 -10.76 1.67 1.65
CA PHE A 177 -9.76 2.71 1.38
C PHE A 177 -10.37 4.09 1.09
N PHE A 178 -11.58 4.15 0.52
CA PHE A 178 -12.27 5.42 0.28
C PHE A 178 -12.71 6.08 1.59
N GLU A 179 -13.24 5.30 2.54
CA GLU A 179 -13.58 5.79 3.87
C GLU A 179 -12.33 6.23 4.64
N LEU A 180 -11.21 5.52 4.47
CA LEU A 180 -9.92 5.95 5.03
C LEU A 180 -9.43 7.26 4.42
N LEU A 181 -9.55 7.46 3.09
CA LEU A 181 -9.21 8.73 2.45
C LEU A 181 -10.12 9.88 2.91
N GLY A 182 -11.40 9.60 3.18
CA GLY A 182 -12.32 10.56 3.77
C GLY A 182 -11.94 10.94 5.20
N ALA A 183 -11.52 9.97 6.01
CA ALA A 183 -11.12 10.18 7.40
C ALA A 183 -9.71 10.80 7.54
N PHE A 184 -8.81 10.55 6.58
CA PHE A 184 -7.41 11.00 6.61
C PHE A 184 -7.05 11.75 5.31
N PRO A 185 -7.43 13.05 5.17
CA PRO A 185 -7.21 13.81 3.94
C PRO A 185 -5.74 13.99 3.54
N ASN A 186 -4.80 13.86 4.49
CA ASN A 186 -3.35 13.91 4.25
C ASN A 186 -2.72 12.53 4.03
N ALA A 187 -3.53 11.48 3.93
CA ALA A 187 -3.04 10.12 3.70
C ALA A 187 -2.35 9.97 2.35
N ARG A 188 -1.45 8.98 2.28
CA ARG A 188 -0.79 8.56 1.05
C ARG A 188 -1.20 7.13 0.73
N VAL A 189 -1.51 6.88 -0.54
CA VAL A 189 -1.90 5.55 -1.01
C VAL A 189 -0.71 4.86 -1.66
N VAL A 190 -0.46 3.62 -1.26
CA VAL A 190 0.52 2.72 -1.88
C VAL A 190 -0.22 1.56 -2.52
N ILE A 191 0.11 1.28 -3.78
CA ILE A 191 -0.39 0.12 -4.52
C ILE A 191 0.82 -0.74 -4.88
N THR A 192 0.89 -1.94 -4.30
CA THR A 192 1.71 -3.04 -4.76
C THR A 192 1.01 -3.81 -5.87
N GLU A 193 1.73 -4.11 -6.95
CA GLU A 193 1.20 -4.81 -8.12
C GLU A 193 1.93 -6.13 -8.34
N ARG A 194 1.22 -7.11 -8.89
CA ARG A 194 1.74 -8.39 -9.34
C ARG A 194 1.08 -8.74 -10.66
N ASP A 195 1.81 -9.43 -11.52
CA ASP A 195 1.27 -10.05 -12.73
C ASP A 195 0.01 -10.86 -12.38
N PRO A 196 -1.17 -10.54 -12.94
CA PRO A 196 -2.42 -11.22 -12.61
C PRO A 196 -2.39 -12.74 -12.87
N SER A 197 -1.56 -13.21 -13.80
CA SER A 197 -1.39 -14.64 -14.05
C SER A 197 -0.60 -15.36 -12.94
N LYS A 198 0.05 -14.60 -12.06
CA LYS A 198 0.85 -15.09 -10.92
C LYS A 198 0.22 -14.77 -9.57
N TRP A 199 -0.90 -14.05 -9.55
CA TRP A 199 -1.64 -13.66 -8.34
C TRP A 199 -2.58 -14.79 -7.90
#